data_AF-A0A9E3AEW4-F1
#
_entry.id   AF-A0A9E3AEW4-F1
#
_cell.length_a   1.000
_cell.length_b   1.000
_cell.length_c   1.000
_cell.angle_alpha   90.00
_cell.angle_beta   90.00
_cell.angle_gamma   90.00
#
_symmetry.space_group_name_H-M   'P 1'
#
loop_
_entity.id
_entity.type
_entity.pdbx_description
1 polymer ?
#
loop_
_entity_poly.entity_id
_entity_poly.type
_entity_poly.pdbx_seq_one_letter_code
_entity_poly.pdbx_strand_id
1 'polypeptide(L)'
;GAVRADGQTWNGRDAAAPAQLILPAGAQGPAFLTFPNHGVIRQYNNSTAYALSVGLLADRIAGAGPLKTPWPVETPLSLADRLDAQNALAKLGFNPGPTDAMIGFSTRVALRAWQKSRGLPADGYLSPQMLNRLRIEAGLVPGPPT
;
A
#
# COMPACT_ATOMS: atom_id res chain seq x y z
N GLY A 1 10.59 -6.31 16.61
CA GLY A 1 9.21 -6.79 16.38
C GLY A 1 8.28 -5.61 16.17
N ALA A 2 7.06 -5.83 15.69
CA ALA A 2 6.08 -4.75 15.55
C ALA A 2 5.60 -4.26 16.93
N VAL A 3 5.47 -2.94 17.08
CA VAL A 3 4.98 -2.28 18.30
C VAL A 3 3.75 -1.44 17.97
N ARG A 4 2.88 -1.20 18.95
CA ARG A 4 1.72 -0.34 18.76
C ARG A 4 2.17 1.12 18.63
N ALA A 5 1.49 1.86 17.76
CA ALA A 5 1.80 3.27 17.51
C ALA A 5 1.54 4.16 18.74
N ASP A 6 0.68 3.74 19.67
CA ASP A 6 0.38 4.45 20.92
C ASP A 6 1.34 4.10 22.07
N GLY A 7 2.34 3.25 21.82
CA GLY A 7 3.31 2.80 22.83
C GLY A 7 2.74 1.79 23.83
N GLN A 8 1.47 1.39 23.71
CA GLN A 8 0.89 0.37 24.58
C GLN A 8 1.34 -1.03 24.20
N THR A 9 1.18 -1.97 25.13
CA THR A 9 1.39 -3.39 24.86
C THR A 9 0.20 -3.99 24.11
N TRP A 10 0.45 -5.04 23.33
CA TRP A 10 -0.62 -5.87 22.78
C TRP A 10 -1.37 -6.56 23.93
N ASN A 11 -2.71 -6.54 23.88
CA ASN A 11 -3.50 -7.37 24.81
C ASN A 11 -3.36 -8.86 24.41
N GLY A 12 -3.71 -9.77 25.31
CA GLY A 12 -3.52 -11.21 25.06
C GLY A 12 -4.28 -11.75 23.84
N ARG A 13 -5.44 -11.17 23.51
CA ARG A 13 -6.23 -11.56 22.34
C ARG A 13 -5.53 -11.14 21.05
N ASP A 14 -5.12 -9.88 20.95
CA ASP A 14 -4.49 -9.32 19.75
C ASP A 14 -3.10 -9.91 19.54
N ALA A 15 -2.36 -10.18 20.62
CA ALA A 15 -1.03 -10.81 20.56
C ALA A 15 -1.08 -12.25 20.02
N ALA A 16 -2.18 -12.97 20.26
CA ALA A 16 -2.38 -14.34 19.79
C ALA A 16 -3.12 -14.44 18.44
N ALA A 17 -3.67 -13.33 17.94
CA ALA A 17 -4.48 -13.33 16.74
C ALA A 17 -3.61 -13.33 15.47
N PRO A 18 -4.00 -14.06 14.42
CA PRO A 18 -3.37 -13.90 13.11
C PRO A 18 -3.63 -12.48 12.59
N ALA A 19 -2.60 -11.84 12.07
CA ALA A 19 -2.68 -10.48 11.56
C ALA A 19 -1.95 -10.34 10.20
N GLN A 20 -2.41 -9.39 9.40
CA GLN A 20 -1.76 -8.98 8.16
C GLN A 20 -1.28 -7.54 8.26
N LEU A 21 0.00 -7.32 7.95
CA LEU A 21 0.55 -5.98 7.81
C LEU A 21 0.08 -5.37 6.47
N ILE A 22 -0.54 -4.20 6.55
CA ILE A 22 -0.86 -3.38 5.38
C ILE A 22 -0.21 -2.01 5.50
N LEU A 23 0.26 -1.51 4.35
CA LEU A 23 0.90 -0.20 4.17
C LEU A 23 0.13 0.54 3.08
N PRO A 24 -1.01 1.19 3.39
CA PRO A 24 -1.90 1.73 2.37
C PRO A 24 -1.28 2.88 1.57
N ALA A 25 -0.28 3.55 2.15
CA ALA A 25 0.51 4.62 1.52
C ALA A 25 2.02 4.33 1.55
N GLY A 26 2.40 3.05 1.45
CA GLY A 26 3.81 2.62 1.47
C GLY A 26 4.48 2.78 2.83
N ALA A 27 5.79 2.53 2.85
CA ALA A 27 6.59 2.50 4.08
C ALA A 27 6.73 3.85 4.81
N GLN A 28 6.45 4.96 4.13
CA GLN A 28 6.48 6.31 4.72
C GLN A 28 5.14 6.70 5.36
N GLY A 29 4.08 5.95 5.10
CA GLY A 29 2.76 6.19 5.67
C GLY A 29 2.48 5.42 6.96
N PRO A 30 1.26 5.54 7.51
CA PRO A 30 0.84 4.75 8.65
C PRO A 30 0.77 3.25 8.29
N ALA A 31 1.26 2.42 9.21
CA ALA A 31 1.22 0.97 9.12
C ALA A 31 0.09 0.40 10.00
N PHE A 32 -0.62 -0.61 9.50
CA PHE A 32 -1.70 -1.25 10.23
C PHE A 32 -1.51 -2.77 10.26
N LEU A 33 -1.74 -3.35 11.44
CA LEU A 33 -2.06 -4.77 11.54
C LEU A 33 -3.57 -4.92 11.41
N THR A 34 -4.00 -5.69 10.42
CA THR A 34 -5.42 -6.03 10.23
C THR A 34 -5.67 -7.45 10.73
N PHE A 35 -6.75 -7.62 11.48
CA PHE A 35 -7.17 -8.88 12.10
C PHE A 35 -8.33 -9.52 11.31
N PRO A 36 -8.80 -10.74 11.66
CA PRO A 36 -9.82 -11.44 10.88
C PRO A 36 -11.11 -10.64 10.64
N ASN A 37 -11.50 -9.74 11.56
CA ASN A 37 -12.64 -8.84 11.40
C ASN A 37 -12.52 -7.91 10.18
N HIS A 38 -11.30 -7.48 9.82
CA HIS A 38 -11.07 -6.71 8.59
C HIS A 38 -11.44 -7.52 7.34
N GLY A 39 -11.15 -8.83 7.35
CA GLY A 39 -11.58 -9.75 6.30
C GLY A 39 -13.10 -9.86 6.19
N VAL A 40 -13.81 -9.83 7.33
CA VAL A 40 -15.28 -9.83 7.36
C VAL A 40 -15.85 -8.55 6.74
N ILE A 41 -15.34 -7.36 7.11
CA ILE A 41 -15.79 -6.09 6.54
C ILE A 41 -15.60 -6.07 5.02
N ARG A 42 -14.50 -6.67 4.53
CA ARG A 42 -14.23 -6.77 3.09
C ARG A 42 -15.20 -7.65 2.30
N GLN A 43 -15.97 -8.52 2.96
CA GLN A 43 -17.03 -9.28 2.28
C GLN A 43 -18.19 -8.37 1.86
N TYR A 44 -18.41 -7.27 2.57
CA TYR A 44 -19.41 -6.25 2.22
C TYR A 44 -18.96 -5.41 1.02
N ASN A 45 -17.69 -4.95 1.05
CA ASN A 45 -17.06 -4.27 -0.07
C ASN A 45 -15.57 -4.68 -0.12
N ASN A 46 -15.16 -5.30 -1.22
CA ASN A 46 -13.83 -5.87 -1.39
C ASN A 46 -12.73 -4.82 -1.64
N SER A 47 -12.62 -3.84 -0.76
CA SER A 47 -11.64 -2.75 -0.79
C SER A 47 -10.96 -2.64 0.57
N THR A 48 -9.62 -2.67 0.57
CA THR A 48 -8.82 -2.43 1.79
C THR A 48 -9.04 -1.01 2.30
N ALA A 49 -9.15 -0.03 1.41
CA ALA A 49 -9.39 1.36 1.81
C ALA A 49 -10.75 1.51 2.49
N TYR A 50 -11.79 0.84 1.98
CA TYR A 50 -13.12 0.83 2.59
C TYR A 50 -13.09 0.22 3.99
N ALA A 51 -12.57 -1.01 4.10
CA ALA A 51 -12.54 -1.72 5.39
C ALA A 51 -11.68 -1.00 6.43
N LEU A 52 -10.56 -0.39 6.01
CA LEU A 52 -9.74 0.46 6.87
C LEU A 52 -10.51 1.70 7.34
N SER A 53 -11.21 2.39 6.44
CA SER A 53 -12.03 3.56 6.81
C SER A 53 -13.12 3.21 7.82
N VAL A 54 -13.79 2.06 7.67
CA VAL A 54 -14.79 1.58 8.63
C VAL A 54 -14.17 1.35 10.00
N GLY A 55 -13.02 0.67 10.07
CA GLY A 55 -12.30 0.44 11.32
C GLY A 55 -11.85 1.74 11.99
N LEU A 56 -11.23 2.65 11.21
CA LEU A 56 -10.78 3.95 11.73
C LEU A 56 -11.94 4.82 12.21
N LEU A 57 -13.09 4.79 11.54
CA LEU A 57 -14.29 5.50 11.98
C LEU A 57 -14.82 4.91 13.29
N ALA A 58 -14.88 3.58 13.42
CA ALA A 58 -15.30 2.92 14.65
C ALA A 58 -14.37 3.29 15.82
N ASP A 59 -13.05 3.31 15.60
CA ASP A 59 -12.07 3.74 16.60
C ASP A 59 -12.28 5.19 17.02
N ARG A 60 -12.54 6.11 16.07
CA ARG A 60 -12.85 7.52 16.37
C ARG A 60 -14.13 7.64 17.21
N ILE A 61 -15.18 6.90 16.88
CA ILE A 61 -16.44 6.89 17.62
C ILE A 61 -16.22 6.36 19.06
N ALA A 62 -15.36 5.36 19.22
CA ALA A 62 -14.97 4.81 20.52
C ALA A 62 -14.01 5.71 21.33
N GLY A 63 -13.68 6.91 20.83
CA GLY A 63 -12.86 7.89 21.52
C GLY A 63 -11.35 7.76 21.29
N ALA A 64 -10.90 6.95 20.32
CA ALA A 64 -9.48 6.91 19.97
C ALA A 64 -9.04 8.26 19.37
N GLY A 65 -7.89 8.77 19.79
CA GLY A 65 -7.26 9.97 19.21
C GLY A 65 -6.73 9.74 17.78
N PRO A 66 -6.24 10.77 17.05
CA PRO A 66 -5.84 10.68 15.65
C PRO A 66 -4.70 9.69 15.38
N LEU A 67 -4.47 9.36 14.10
CA LEU A 67 -3.31 8.56 13.69
C LEU A 67 -2.02 9.25 14.13
N LYS A 68 -1.07 8.46 14.65
CA LYS A 68 0.24 8.96 15.08
C LYS A 68 1.14 9.33 13.91
N THR A 69 1.14 8.51 12.87
CA THR A 69 1.81 8.81 11.60
C THR A 69 0.79 9.40 10.64
N PRO A 70 1.00 10.64 10.15
CA PRO A 70 0.11 11.24 9.15
C PRO A 70 0.24 10.51 7.81
N TRP A 71 -0.77 10.65 6.98
CA TRP A 71 -0.70 10.22 5.58
C TRP A 71 0.29 11.10 4.81
N PRO A 72 1.09 10.54 3.89
CA PRO A 72 1.88 11.35 2.97
C PRO A 72 0.95 12.16 2.05
N VAL A 73 1.37 13.37 1.69
CA VAL A 73 0.67 14.20 0.72
C VAL A 73 1.21 13.87 -0.66
N GLU A 74 0.40 13.21 -1.47
CA GLU A 74 0.78 12.77 -2.82
C GLU A 74 -0.32 13.11 -3.83
N THR A 75 0.09 13.38 -5.07
CA THR A 75 -0.84 13.50 -6.19
C THR A 75 -1.38 12.11 -6.54
N PRO A 76 -2.71 11.92 -6.61
CA PRO A 76 -3.29 10.65 -7.04
C PRO A 76 -2.83 10.27 -8.46
N LEU A 77 -2.45 9.01 -8.64
CA LEU A 77 -2.10 8.48 -9.96
C LEU A 77 -3.34 8.39 -10.86
N SER A 78 -3.20 8.88 -12.08
CA SER A 78 -4.22 8.73 -13.11
C SER A 78 -4.34 7.28 -13.60
N LEU A 79 -5.35 7.02 -14.44
CA LEU A 79 -5.46 5.73 -15.12
C LEU A 79 -4.24 5.48 -16.03
N ALA A 80 -3.81 6.49 -16.78
CA ALA A 80 -2.66 6.41 -17.66
C ALA A 80 -1.36 6.13 -16.89
N ASP A 81 -1.17 6.78 -15.75
CA ASP A 81 -0.03 6.53 -14.85
C ASP A 81 0.07 5.07 -14.40
N ARG A 82 -1.07 4.45 -14.08
CA ARG A 82 -1.11 3.04 -13.64
C ARG A 82 -0.83 2.07 -14.80
N LEU A 83 -1.32 2.37 -16.00
CA LEU A 83 -1.00 1.59 -17.20
C LEU A 83 0.49 1.68 -17.53
N ASP A 84 1.07 2.88 -17.45
CA ASP A 84 2.50 3.09 -17.66
C ASP A 84 3.35 2.31 -16.66
N ALA A 85 2.95 2.27 -15.38
CA ALA A 85 3.65 1.47 -14.38
C ALA A 85 3.65 -0.02 -14.72
N GLN A 86 2.49 -0.58 -15.13
CA GLN A 86 2.39 -1.99 -15.54
C GLN A 86 3.26 -2.27 -16.78
N ASN A 87 3.18 -1.41 -17.80
CA ASN A 87 4.02 -1.55 -19.00
C ASN A 87 5.52 -1.45 -18.69
N ALA A 88 5.92 -0.51 -17.82
CA ALA A 88 7.30 -0.34 -17.39
C ALA A 88 7.80 -1.57 -16.63
N LEU A 89 7.02 -2.09 -15.67
CA LEU A 89 7.35 -3.32 -14.95
C LEU A 89 7.57 -4.50 -15.90
N ALA A 90 6.64 -4.72 -16.85
CA ALA A 90 6.74 -5.78 -17.83
C ALA A 90 8.00 -5.62 -18.71
N LYS A 91 8.29 -4.40 -19.19
CA LYS A 91 9.49 -4.09 -19.99
C LYS A 91 10.79 -4.32 -19.22
N LEU A 92 10.78 -4.10 -17.91
CA LEU A 92 11.90 -4.34 -17.01
C LEU A 92 12.03 -5.81 -16.56
N GLY A 93 11.18 -6.71 -17.06
CA GLY A 93 11.22 -8.14 -16.76
C GLY A 93 10.47 -8.56 -15.49
N PHE A 94 9.66 -7.67 -14.89
CA PHE A 94 8.84 -7.96 -13.73
C PHE A 94 7.38 -8.10 -14.15
N ASN A 95 6.84 -9.33 -14.18
CA ASN A 95 5.49 -9.60 -14.66
C ASN A 95 4.40 -9.03 -13.72
N PRO A 96 3.69 -7.95 -14.09
CA PRO A 96 2.65 -7.36 -13.24
C PRO A 96 1.27 -8.05 -13.42
N GLY A 97 1.17 -9.04 -14.31
CA GLY A 97 -0.12 -9.54 -14.80
C GLY A 97 -0.65 -8.68 -15.96
N PRO A 98 -1.98 -8.65 -16.16
CA PRO A 98 -2.59 -7.82 -17.21
C PRO A 98 -2.32 -6.32 -17.03
N THR A 99 -2.20 -5.60 -18.13
CA THR A 99 -2.16 -4.13 -18.14
C THR A 99 -3.58 -3.58 -18.17
N ASP A 100 -4.18 -3.41 -16.99
CA ASP A 100 -5.59 -3.07 -16.77
C ASP A 100 -5.80 -1.85 -15.84
N ALA A 101 -4.73 -1.15 -15.49
CA ALA A 101 -4.66 -0.07 -14.50
C ALA A 101 -5.01 -0.48 -13.06
N MET A 102 -5.27 -1.76 -12.79
CA MET A 102 -5.55 -2.27 -11.46
C MET A 102 -4.22 -2.62 -10.76
N ILE A 103 -3.89 -1.90 -9.69
CA ILE A 103 -2.73 -2.20 -8.84
C ILE A 103 -3.09 -3.32 -7.85
N GLY A 104 -3.38 -4.50 -8.42
CA GLY A 104 -3.76 -5.73 -7.73
C GLY A 104 -2.56 -6.50 -7.17
N PHE A 105 -2.81 -7.76 -6.80
CA PHE A 105 -1.79 -8.62 -6.19
C PHE A 105 -0.55 -8.78 -7.09
N SER A 106 -0.73 -9.17 -8.36
CA SER A 106 0.36 -9.40 -9.30
C SER A 106 1.21 -8.15 -9.53
N THR A 107 0.57 -6.99 -9.77
CA THR A 107 1.27 -5.70 -9.92
C THR A 107 2.09 -5.35 -8.68
N ARG A 108 1.54 -5.57 -7.47
CA ARG A 108 2.28 -5.31 -6.21
C ARG A 108 3.44 -6.28 -6.00
N VAL A 109 3.29 -7.55 -6.40
CA VAL A 109 4.38 -8.53 -6.35
C VAL A 109 5.52 -8.15 -7.30
N ALA A 110 5.19 -7.78 -8.54
CA ALA A 110 6.16 -7.28 -9.52
C ALA A 110 6.87 -6.03 -9.00
N LEU A 111 6.13 -5.08 -8.43
CA LEU A 111 6.69 -3.85 -7.89
C LEU A 111 7.63 -4.12 -6.70
N ARG A 112 7.29 -5.04 -5.79
CA ARG A 112 8.21 -5.45 -4.70
C ARG A 112 9.49 -6.08 -5.23
N ALA A 113 9.38 -6.94 -6.23
CA ALA A 113 10.53 -7.58 -6.85
C ALA A 113 11.45 -6.52 -7.51
N TRP A 114 10.86 -5.56 -8.23
CA TRP A 114 11.58 -4.44 -8.80
C TRP A 114 12.25 -3.58 -7.72
N GLN A 115 11.51 -3.12 -6.71
CA GLN A 115 12.02 -2.34 -5.58
C GLN A 115 13.21 -3.04 -4.91
N LYS A 116 13.06 -4.34 -4.60
CA LYS A 116 14.10 -5.17 -4.00
C LYS A 116 15.35 -5.24 -4.87
N SER A 117 15.20 -5.37 -6.19
CA SER A 117 16.32 -5.42 -7.14
C SER A 117 17.11 -4.10 -7.23
N ARG A 118 16.53 -3.00 -6.74
CA ARG A 118 17.13 -1.66 -6.69
C ARG A 118 17.59 -1.25 -5.29
N GLY A 119 17.54 -2.15 -4.31
CA GLY A 119 17.87 -1.83 -2.93
C GLY A 119 16.88 -0.86 -2.26
N LEU A 120 15.68 -0.70 -2.82
CA LEU A 120 14.62 0.13 -2.26
C LEU A 120 13.79 -0.67 -1.24
N PRO A 121 13.08 0.01 -0.31
CA PRO A 121 12.07 -0.65 0.51
C PRO A 121 11.04 -1.38 -0.37
N ALA A 122 10.97 -2.71 -0.23
CA ALA A 122 10.10 -3.57 -1.04
C ALA A 122 8.67 -3.64 -0.47
N ASP A 123 8.01 -2.50 -0.33
CA ASP A 123 6.64 -2.38 0.21
C ASP A 123 5.54 -2.71 -0.81
N GLY A 124 5.84 -2.61 -2.10
CA GLY A 124 4.90 -2.83 -3.20
C GLY A 124 3.91 -1.69 -3.37
N TYR A 125 4.25 -0.48 -2.93
CA TYR A 125 3.46 0.72 -3.10
C TYR A 125 3.91 1.53 -4.33
N LEU A 126 2.97 1.81 -5.23
CA LEU A 126 3.20 2.61 -6.43
C LEU A 126 2.91 4.08 -6.11
N SER A 127 3.91 4.80 -5.60
CA SER A 127 3.85 6.25 -5.46
C SER A 127 4.20 6.97 -6.78
N PRO A 128 3.90 8.26 -6.92
CA PRO A 128 4.34 9.05 -8.07
C PRO A 128 5.86 9.01 -8.29
N GLN A 129 6.63 9.03 -7.20
CA GLN A 129 8.09 8.89 -7.26
C GLN A 129 8.50 7.53 -7.83
N MET A 130 7.85 6.43 -7.42
CA MET A 130 8.14 5.09 -7.94
C MET A 130 7.76 4.98 -9.42
N LEU A 131 6.64 5.55 -9.82
CA LEU A 131 6.23 5.61 -11.23
C LEU A 131 7.27 6.35 -12.09
N ASN A 132 7.76 7.51 -11.63
CA ASN A 132 8.77 8.25 -12.39
C ASN A 132 10.08 7.46 -12.53
N ARG A 133 10.51 6.74 -11.48
CA ARG A 133 11.67 5.83 -11.57
C ARG A 133 11.44 4.71 -12.58
N LEU A 134 10.27 4.06 -12.54
CA LEU A 134 9.88 3.03 -13.51
C LEU A 134 9.90 3.56 -14.95
N ARG A 135 9.31 4.73 -15.19
CA ARG A 135 9.30 5.38 -16.51
C ARG A 135 10.72 5.60 -17.03
N ILE A 136 11.60 6.18 -16.20
CA ILE A 136 13.00 6.45 -16.58
C ILE A 136 13.72 5.14 -16.93
N GLU A 137 13.66 4.12 -16.06
CA GLU A 137 14.33 2.84 -16.31
C GLU A 137 13.77 2.11 -17.55
N ALA A 138 12.47 2.25 -17.81
CA ALA A 138 11.80 1.66 -18.97
C ALA A 138 11.95 2.51 -20.24
N GLY A 139 12.61 3.66 -20.20
CA GLY A 139 12.72 4.58 -21.34
C GLY A 139 11.37 5.15 -21.80
N LEU A 140 10.44 5.35 -20.87
CA LEU A 140 9.18 6.08 -21.07
C LEU A 140 9.33 7.54 -20.62
N VAL A 141 8.45 8.42 -21.12
CA VAL A 141 8.47 9.84 -20.77
C VAL A 141 8.13 10.01 -19.27
N PRO A 142 8.98 10.65 -18.44
CA PRO A 142 8.68 10.92 -17.04
C PRO A 142 7.50 11.88 -16.89
N GLY A 143 6.71 11.71 -15.82
CA GLY A 143 5.72 12.71 -15.43
C GLY A 143 6.38 13.94 -14.80
N PRO A 144 5.61 15.00 -14.49
CA PRO A 144 6.12 16.14 -13.74
C PRO A 144 6.72 15.69 -12.39
N PRO A 145 7.71 16.41 -11.86
CA PRO A 145 8.25 16.14 -10.53
C PRO A 145 7.14 16.33 -9.48
N THR A 146 7.08 15.40 -8.53
CA THR A 146 6.19 15.40 -7.36
C THR A 146 6.94 15.73 -6.10
#